data_AF-A0A557R148-F1
#
_entry.id   AF-A0A557R148-F1
#
_cell.length_a   1.000
_cell.length_b   1.000
_cell.length_c   1.000
_cell.angle_alpha   90.00
_cell.angle_beta   90.00
_cell.angle_gamma   90.00
#
_symmetry.space_group_name_H-M   'P 1'
#
loop_
_entity.id
_entity.type
_entity.pdbx_description
1 polymer ?
#
loop_
_entity_poly.entity_id
_entity_poly.type
_entity_poly.pdbx_seq_one_letter_code
_entity_poly.pdbx_strand_id
1 'polypeptide(L)'
;MDFRPETAKRSGAPGTGTRRQIMRYIRMLYLVTSMAVGLGWSGIAQTAPVYWNLFNLEGESSLDSIYVTYDSQIDMLTDSNRTGSFVPNTTGISAQNVVGSGSDGATYWNLFNLEGESGFDAIYVTYGTLIDMLTDSNRTGSFVPNTTGASAENVVGSGSDGATYWSLFNLEGESSLDAIYVTYGSLTDMLTDSNRTGSFVPNTTGASAQNVVGSGSDGATYWNLFNLEGESSLDAIYVTYGSLADMLIDSNRTGSFVPNTTGASARNVVGSGASIFEALPPGSVPEPGSVGLVALALMCLSLVRKTHRADGASG
;
A
#
# COMPACT_ATOMS: atom_id res chain seq x y z
N MET A 1 45.94 -86.44 24.32
CA MET A 1 46.12 -85.21 23.53
C MET A 1 44.74 -84.76 23.11
N ASP A 2 44.14 -83.89 23.93
CA ASP A 2 42.76 -83.41 23.75
C ASP A 2 42.76 -82.05 23.07
N PHE A 3 42.08 -81.98 21.93
CA PHE A 3 41.80 -80.75 21.18
C PHE A 3 40.57 -80.06 21.79
N ARG A 4 40.72 -78.82 22.25
CA ARG A 4 39.59 -77.90 22.55
C ARG A 4 39.55 -76.79 21.49
N PRO A 5 38.39 -76.47 20.90
CA PRO A 5 38.28 -75.36 19.97
C PRO A 5 38.04 -74.01 20.67
N GLU A 6 38.60 -72.96 20.09
CA GLU A 6 38.45 -71.56 20.49
C GLU A 6 36.99 -71.08 20.38
N THR A 7 36.55 -70.29 21.35
CA THR A 7 35.26 -69.60 21.34
C THR A 7 35.41 -68.22 20.70
N ALA A 8 34.61 -67.99 19.66
CA ALA A 8 34.53 -66.71 18.96
C ALA A 8 33.91 -65.60 19.84
N LYS A 9 34.58 -64.44 19.89
CA LYS A 9 34.05 -63.18 20.43
C LYS A 9 32.81 -62.74 19.65
N ARG A 10 31.65 -62.65 20.33
CA ARG A 10 30.48 -61.90 19.85
C ARG A 10 30.79 -60.40 19.89
N SER A 11 30.64 -59.74 18.76
CA SER A 11 30.59 -58.28 18.64
C SER A 11 29.33 -57.75 19.34
N GLY A 12 29.53 -56.87 20.33
CA GLY A 12 28.44 -56.12 20.95
C GLY A 12 27.88 -55.10 19.97
N ALA A 13 26.58 -55.16 19.70
CA ALA A 13 25.86 -54.15 18.96
C ALA A 13 25.98 -52.77 19.65
N PRO A 14 26.13 -51.67 18.90
CA PRO A 14 26.14 -50.33 19.49
C PRO A 14 24.78 -50.05 20.14
N GLY A 15 24.86 -49.65 21.41
CA GLY A 15 23.74 -49.56 22.33
C GLY A 15 22.59 -48.66 21.85
N THR A 16 21.39 -49.06 22.27
CA THR A 16 20.11 -48.36 22.15
C THR A 16 20.10 -46.94 22.78
N GLY A 17 21.19 -46.51 23.41
CA GLY A 17 21.36 -45.19 24.02
C GLY A 17 21.54 -44.05 23.00
N THR A 18 22.28 -44.26 21.92
CA THR A 18 22.61 -43.21 20.93
C THR A 18 21.39 -42.80 20.10
N ARG A 19 20.51 -43.75 19.75
CA ARG A 19 19.24 -43.44 19.07
C ARG A 19 18.26 -42.65 19.94
N ARG A 20 18.24 -42.88 21.26
CA ARG A 20 17.39 -42.12 22.19
C ARG A 20 17.90 -40.68 22.40
N GLN A 21 19.21 -40.45 22.38
CA GLN A 21 19.76 -39.10 22.46
C GLN A 21 19.53 -38.30 21.19
N ILE A 22 19.75 -38.87 20.00
CA ILE A 22 19.52 -38.17 18.72
C ILE A 22 18.05 -37.80 18.53
N MET A 23 17.10 -38.68 18.89
CA MET A 23 15.67 -38.35 18.86
C MET A 23 15.27 -37.24 19.84
N ARG A 24 15.96 -37.10 20.98
CA ARG A 24 15.71 -36.00 21.93
C ARG A 24 16.18 -34.67 21.35
N TYR A 25 17.33 -34.62 20.69
CA TYR A 25 17.82 -33.40 20.02
C TYR A 25 16.93 -32.98 18.84
N ILE A 26 16.44 -33.92 18.04
CA ILE A 26 15.55 -33.61 16.91
C ILE A 26 14.19 -33.08 17.39
N ARG A 27 13.57 -33.69 18.41
CA ARG A 27 12.32 -33.17 19.01
C ARG A 27 12.50 -31.80 19.66
N MET A 28 13.68 -31.53 20.20
CA MET A 28 14.00 -30.24 20.83
C MET A 28 14.24 -29.14 19.79
N LEU A 29 14.84 -29.47 18.64
CA LEU A 29 14.98 -28.55 17.50
C LEU A 29 13.61 -28.18 16.92
N TYR A 30 12.69 -29.14 16.78
CA TYR A 30 11.32 -28.89 16.33
C TYR A 30 10.50 -28.05 17.31
N LEU A 31 10.73 -28.16 18.62
CA LEU A 31 10.04 -27.35 19.62
C LEU A 31 10.53 -25.89 19.63
N VAL A 32 11.83 -25.68 19.39
CA VAL A 32 12.44 -24.34 19.31
C VAL A 32 12.06 -23.64 18.00
N THR A 33 11.99 -24.34 16.87
CA THR A 33 11.48 -23.75 15.62
C THR A 33 9.97 -23.52 15.63
N SER A 34 9.16 -24.36 16.29
CA SER A 34 7.72 -24.12 16.39
C SER A 34 7.34 -22.99 17.36
N MET A 35 8.13 -22.74 18.42
CA MET A 35 7.94 -21.55 19.27
C MET A 35 8.41 -20.24 18.61
N ALA A 36 9.34 -20.29 17.65
CA ALA A 36 9.73 -19.14 16.85
C ALA A 36 8.67 -18.73 15.80
N VAL A 37 7.77 -19.66 15.43
CA VAL A 37 6.64 -19.39 14.51
C VAL A 37 5.40 -18.88 15.26
N GLY A 38 5.29 -19.14 16.57
CA GLY A 38 4.13 -18.75 17.39
C GLY A 38 4.21 -17.38 18.06
N LEU A 39 5.32 -16.66 17.93
CA LEU A 39 5.49 -15.31 18.47
C LEU A 39 5.49 -14.32 17.33
N GLY A 40 4.29 -13.86 16.98
CA GLY A 40 4.03 -12.57 16.33
C GLY A 40 4.93 -12.28 15.13
N TRP A 41 4.49 -12.74 13.96
CA TRP A 41 4.69 -11.92 12.76
C TRP A 41 3.87 -10.64 12.95
N SER A 42 4.40 -9.71 13.75
CA SER A 42 4.05 -8.30 13.58
C SER A 42 4.47 -7.98 12.15
N GLY A 43 3.50 -7.58 11.33
CA GLY A 43 3.74 -7.14 9.96
C GLY A 43 4.95 -6.22 9.93
N ILE A 44 5.72 -6.31 8.84
CA ILE A 44 6.80 -5.36 8.59
C ILE A 44 6.14 -3.98 8.67
N ALA A 45 6.37 -3.25 9.76
CA ALA A 45 5.99 -1.87 9.87
C ALA A 45 6.75 -1.17 8.76
N GLN A 46 6.05 -0.80 7.69
CA GLN A 46 6.66 -0.09 6.58
C GLN A 46 7.04 1.29 7.13
N THR A 47 8.34 1.53 7.30
CA THR A 47 8.85 2.70 8.04
C THR A 47 8.96 3.95 7.19
N ALA A 48 8.53 3.92 5.93
CA ALA A 48 8.64 5.01 4.98
C ALA A 48 7.41 5.09 4.07
N PRO A 49 6.96 6.31 3.71
CA PRO A 49 5.90 6.52 2.72
C PRO A 49 6.26 5.82 1.41
N VAL A 50 5.39 4.94 0.96
CA VAL A 50 5.35 4.46 -0.43
C VAL A 50 4.47 5.41 -1.21
N TYR A 51 4.98 5.83 -2.35
CA TYR A 51 4.28 6.66 -3.32
C TYR A 51 3.91 5.81 -4.53
N TRP A 52 2.87 6.19 -5.26
CA TRP A 52 2.49 5.51 -6.49
C TRP A 52 1.90 6.46 -7.52
N ASN A 53 2.11 6.08 -8.78
CA ASN A 53 1.41 6.60 -9.94
C ASN A 53 0.50 5.50 -10.48
N LEU A 54 -0.67 5.90 -10.96
CA LEU A 54 -1.60 5.06 -11.69
C LEU A 54 -1.55 5.46 -13.16
N PHE A 55 -1.08 4.53 -13.98
CA PHE A 55 -1.02 4.70 -15.42
C PHE A 55 -2.25 4.06 -16.05
N ASN A 56 -3.03 4.84 -16.80
CA ASN A 56 -4.11 4.37 -17.64
C ASN A 56 -3.93 4.98 -19.04
N LEU A 57 -4.15 4.18 -20.08
CA LEU A 57 -3.96 4.64 -21.46
C LEU A 57 -5.30 5.14 -21.98
N GLU A 58 -5.47 6.47 -22.04
CA GLU A 58 -6.72 7.09 -22.46
C GLU A 58 -7.20 6.57 -23.82
N GLY A 59 -8.48 6.22 -23.91
CA GLY A 59 -9.12 5.72 -25.12
C GLY A 59 -8.79 4.27 -25.45
N GLU A 60 -8.13 3.53 -24.54
CA GLU A 60 -7.84 2.12 -24.72
C GLU A 60 -8.56 1.25 -23.68
N SER A 61 -9.79 0.85 -24.05
CA SER A 61 -10.63 -0.09 -23.30
C SER A 61 -10.08 -1.52 -23.17
N SER A 62 -8.97 -1.84 -23.84
CA SER A 62 -8.41 -3.21 -23.89
C SER A 62 -7.16 -3.44 -23.01
N LEU A 63 -6.63 -2.39 -22.36
CA LEU A 63 -5.46 -2.47 -21.49
C LEU A 63 -5.81 -2.11 -20.05
N ASP A 64 -5.37 -2.96 -19.12
CA ASP A 64 -5.55 -2.71 -17.69
C ASP A 64 -4.72 -1.52 -17.21
N SER A 65 -5.26 -0.74 -16.27
CA SER A 65 -4.50 0.26 -15.53
C SER A 65 -3.30 -0.37 -14.80
N ILE A 66 -2.19 0.35 -14.67
CA ILE A 66 -0.97 -0.16 -14.02
C ILE A 66 -0.55 0.79 -12.90
N TYR A 67 -0.39 0.25 -11.70
CA TYR A 67 0.30 0.95 -10.64
C TYR A 67 1.80 0.83 -10.79
N VAL A 68 2.49 1.94 -10.56
CA VAL A 68 3.94 1.99 -10.35
C VAL A 68 4.20 2.58 -8.99
N THR A 69 5.09 1.95 -8.22
CA THR A 69 5.44 2.40 -6.86
C THR A 69 6.83 3.02 -6.82
N TYR A 70 7.05 3.86 -5.80
CA TYR A 70 8.29 4.60 -5.57
C TYR A 70 8.56 4.74 -4.06
N ASP A 71 9.85 4.81 -3.70
CA ASP A 71 10.29 5.01 -2.31
C ASP A 71 10.31 6.50 -1.90
N SER A 72 10.20 7.42 -2.86
CA SER A 72 10.23 8.86 -2.59
C SER A 72 9.23 9.64 -3.43
N GLN A 73 8.77 10.77 -2.89
CA GLN A 73 7.85 11.66 -3.59
C GLN A 73 8.47 12.18 -4.88
N ILE A 74 9.74 12.59 -4.84
CA ILE A 74 10.40 13.13 -6.04
C ILE A 74 10.47 12.09 -7.14
N ASP A 75 10.76 10.83 -6.79
CA ASP A 75 10.78 9.72 -7.75
C ASP A 75 9.42 9.48 -8.39
N MET A 76 8.33 9.58 -7.63
CA MET A 76 6.98 9.52 -8.17
C MET A 76 6.68 10.70 -9.11
N LEU A 77 7.00 11.93 -8.69
CA LEU A 77 6.71 13.15 -9.46
C LEU A 77 7.46 13.21 -10.80
N THR A 78 8.69 12.67 -10.85
CA THR A 78 9.48 12.60 -12.08
C THR A 78 9.41 11.25 -12.79
N ASP A 79 8.67 10.28 -12.23
CA ASP A 79 8.62 8.90 -12.69
C ASP A 79 10.03 8.28 -12.88
N SER A 80 10.87 8.41 -11.86
CA SER A 80 12.22 7.83 -11.81
C SER A 80 12.31 6.75 -10.73
N ASN A 81 13.30 5.85 -10.82
CA ASN A 81 13.61 4.90 -9.75
C ASN A 81 12.41 4.07 -9.23
N ARG A 82 11.55 3.62 -10.15
CA ARG A 82 10.39 2.76 -9.86
C ARG A 82 10.79 1.54 -9.02
N THR A 83 10.03 1.24 -7.97
CA THR A 83 10.29 0.13 -7.04
C THR A 83 9.45 -1.10 -7.35
N GLY A 84 8.35 -0.94 -8.07
CA GLY A 84 7.44 -2.02 -8.42
C GLY A 84 6.41 -1.61 -9.45
N SER A 85 5.80 -2.60 -10.12
CA SER A 85 4.72 -2.43 -11.08
C SER A 85 3.66 -3.50 -10.83
N PHE A 86 2.39 -3.08 -10.77
CA PHE A 86 1.27 -3.94 -10.43
C PHE A 86 0.10 -3.70 -11.39
N VAL A 87 -0.53 -4.77 -11.83
CA VAL A 87 -1.78 -4.72 -12.58
C VAL A 87 -2.88 -5.15 -11.62
N PRO A 88 -3.84 -4.26 -11.28
CA PRO A 88 -4.99 -4.62 -10.47
C PRO A 88 -5.76 -5.74 -11.16
N ASN A 89 -5.90 -6.89 -10.50
CA ASN A 89 -6.62 -8.02 -11.08
C ASN A 89 -8.13 -7.78 -10.88
N THR A 90 -8.78 -7.21 -11.90
CA THR A 90 -10.20 -6.80 -11.88
C THR A 90 -11.20 -7.96 -11.86
N THR A 91 -10.84 -9.13 -11.32
CA THR A 91 -11.72 -10.29 -11.21
C THR A 91 -13.06 -9.90 -10.56
N GLY A 92 -14.12 -9.83 -11.39
CA GLY A 92 -15.48 -9.52 -10.97
C GLY A 92 -16.02 -8.15 -11.41
N ILE A 93 -15.18 -7.25 -11.93
CA ILE A 93 -15.62 -6.01 -12.59
C ILE A 93 -15.05 -5.99 -14.01
N SER A 94 -15.59 -6.83 -14.88
CA SER A 94 -15.24 -6.83 -16.30
C SER A 94 -15.74 -5.54 -16.94
N ALA A 95 -14.90 -4.50 -16.94
CA ALA A 95 -14.86 -3.30 -17.80
C ALA A 95 -14.55 -1.97 -17.08
N GLN A 96 -14.38 -1.92 -15.76
CA GLN A 96 -14.02 -0.66 -15.07
C GLN A 96 -12.51 -0.56 -14.86
N ASN A 97 -11.93 0.58 -15.26
CA ASN A 97 -10.53 0.92 -15.01
C ASN A 97 -10.40 1.59 -13.65
N VAL A 98 -9.25 1.43 -13.01
CA VAL A 98 -8.93 2.29 -11.88
C VAL A 98 -8.55 3.65 -12.45
N VAL A 99 -9.24 4.70 -12.01
CA VAL A 99 -8.98 6.09 -12.43
C VAL A 99 -8.41 6.93 -11.31
N GLY A 100 -8.57 6.49 -10.06
CA GLY A 100 -8.01 7.16 -8.89
C GLY A 100 -7.75 6.19 -7.75
N SER A 101 -7.01 6.65 -6.75
CA SER A 101 -6.75 5.89 -5.52
C SER A 101 -6.35 6.82 -4.38
N GLY A 102 -6.26 6.29 -3.17
CA GLY A 102 -5.78 7.03 -2.03
C GLY A 102 -5.60 6.16 -0.80
N SER A 103 -5.10 6.80 0.26
CA SER A 103 -4.97 6.20 1.59
C SER A 103 -5.08 7.28 2.66
N ASP A 104 -5.58 6.91 3.83
CA ASP A 104 -5.51 7.71 5.06
C ASP A 104 -4.49 7.16 6.07
N GLY A 105 -3.71 6.16 5.65
CA GLY A 105 -2.74 5.43 6.48
C GLY A 105 -3.26 4.18 7.17
N ALA A 106 -4.57 4.08 7.40
CA ALA A 106 -5.22 2.90 7.96
C ALA A 106 -5.98 2.11 6.90
N THR A 107 -6.58 2.81 5.95
CA THR A 107 -7.39 2.31 4.85
C THR A 107 -6.78 2.74 3.53
N TYR A 108 -6.94 1.90 2.53
CA TYR A 108 -6.56 2.15 1.15
C TYR A 108 -7.80 2.04 0.28
N TRP A 109 -7.87 2.77 -0.82
CA TRP A 109 -8.99 2.67 -1.75
C TRP A 109 -8.58 2.87 -3.20
N ASN A 110 -9.32 2.21 -4.07
CA ASN A 110 -9.34 2.43 -5.51
C ASN A 110 -10.66 3.08 -5.89
N LEU A 111 -10.62 3.98 -6.86
CA LEU A 111 -11.77 4.54 -7.53
C LEU A 111 -11.86 3.91 -8.92
N PHE A 112 -12.86 3.06 -9.10
CA PHE A 112 -13.15 2.41 -10.37
C PHE A 112 -14.16 3.24 -11.14
N ASN A 113 -13.84 3.51 -12.39
CA ASN A 113 -14.74 4.19 -13.30
C ASN A 113 -14.62 3.57 -14.71
N LEU A 114 -15.66 3.72 -15.53
CA LEU A 114 -15.63 3.31 -16.92
C LEU A 114 -15.30 4.52 -17.78
N GLU A 115 -14.17 4.49 -18.48
CA GLU A 115 -13.77 5.58 -19.36
C GLU A 115 -14.72 5.68 -20.56
N GLY A 116 -15.22 6.89 -20.82
CA GLY A 116 -16.14 7.21 -21.91
C GLY A 116 -17.59 6.78 -21.69
N GLU A 117 -18.02 6.55 -20.45
CA GLU A 117 -19.40 6.16 -20.15
C GLU A 117 -20.05 7.00 -19.07
N SER A 118 -20.84 7.96 -19.54
CA SER A 118 -21.71 8.84 -18.74
C SER A 118 -22.86 8.14 -18.00
N GLY A 119 -23.01 6.82 -18.12
CA GLY A 119 -24.14 6.04 -17.64
C GLY A 119 -23.92 5.29 -16.32
N PHE A 120 -22.69 5.18 -15.84
CA PHE A 120 -22.35 4.48 -14.59
C PHE A 120 -21.62 5.39 -13.62
N ASP A 121 -22.01 5.32 -12.35
CA ASP A 121 -21.32 6.01 -11.27
C ASP A 121 -19.96 5.37 -10.99
N ALA A 122 -18.95 6.18 -10.67
CA ALA A 122 -17.70 5.66 -10.13
C ALA A 122 -17.93 4.89 -8.82
N ILE A 123 -17.10 3.89 -8.57
CA ILE A 123 -17.20 3.00 -7.41
C ILE A 123 -15.91 3.07 -6.61
N TYR A 124 -16.02 3.44 -5.34
CA TYR A 124 -14.92 3.26 -4.41
C TYR A 124 -14.87 1.83 -3.90
N VAL A 125 -13.68 1.24 -3.92
CA VAL A 125 -13.40 -0.05 -3.30
C VAL A 125 -12.33 0.15 -2.25
N THR A 126 -12.56 -0.35 -1.03
CA THR A 126 -11.63 -0.20 0.09
C THR A 126 -10.83 -1.48 0.34
N TYR A 127 -9.65 -1.32 0.92
CA TYR A 127 -8.69 -2.37 1.23
C TYR A 127 -8.03 -2.11 2.58
N GLY A 128 -7.58 -3.17 3.24
CA GLY A 128 -6.87 -3.09 4.52
C GLY A 128 -5.37 -2.85 4.38
N THR A 129 -4.79 -3.10 3.20
CA THR A 129 -3.36 -2.94 2.96
C THR A 129 -3.09 -2.34 1.57
N LEU A 130 -1.91 -1.73 1.41
CA LEU A 130 -1.46 -1.22 0.13
C LEU A 130 -1.38 -2.33 -0.93
N ILE A 131 -0.83 -3.50 -0.58
CA ILE A 131 -0.68 -4.59 -1.55
C ILE A 131 -2.02 -5.13 -2.04
N ASP A 132 -3.01 -5.19 -1.15
CA ASP A 132 -4.38 -5.56 -1.50
C ASP A 132 -4.98 -4.56 -2.49
N MET A 133 -4.78 -3.26 -2.26
CA MET A 133 -5.22 -2.19 -3.19
C MET A 133 -4.52 -2.29 -4.56
N LEU A 134 -3.19 -2.40 -4.58
CA LEU A 134 -2.38 -2.43 -5.82
C LEU A 134 -2.67 -3.64 -6.71
N THR A 135 -3.07 -4.76 -6.10
CA THR A 135 -3.40 -6.01 -6.80
C THR A 135 -4.90 -6.22 -6.97
N ASP A 136 -5.72 -5.31 -6.43
CA ASP A 136 -7.17 -5.45 -6.30
C ASP A 136 -7.59 -6.82 -5.72
N SER A 137 -7.03 -7.16 -4.56
CA SER A 137 -7.36 -8.39 -3.83
C SER A 137 -7.90 -8.07 -2.44
N ASN A 138 -8.64 -9.00 -1.83
CA ASN A 138 -9.11 -8.87 -0.43
C ASN A 138 -9.87 -7.56 -0.12
N ARG A 139 -10.74 -7.13 -1.05
CA ARG A 139 -11.61 -5.95 -0.89
C ARG A 139 -12.37 -6.01 0.44
N THR A 140 -12.38 -4.90 1.18
CA THR A 140 -13.07 -4.77 2.47
C THR A 140 -14.43 -4.09 2.36
N GLY A 141 -14.68 -3.38 1.26
CA GLY A 141 -15.93 -2.65 1.01
C GLY A 141 -16.03 -2.17 -0.44
N SER A 142 -17.24 -1.83 -0.85
CA SER A 142 -17.57 -1.25 -2.17
C SER A 142 -18.69 -0.24 -1.99
N PHE A 143 -18.51 0.95 -2.54
CA PHE A 143 -19.36 2.11 -2.29
C PHE A 143 -19.61 2.86 -3.60
N VAL A 144 -20.87 3.17 -3.87
CA VAL A 144 -21.28 4.07 -4.94
C VAL A 144 -21.58 5.42 -4.27
N PRO A 145 -20.82 6.49 -4.57
CA PRO A 145 -21.08 7.81 -4.03
C PRO A 145 -22.48 8.27 -4.44
N ASN A 146 -23.25 8.82 -3.50
CA ASN A 146 -24.55 9.37 -3.83
C ASN A 146 -24.41 10.79 -4.41
N THR A 147 -24.09 10.87 -5.69
CA THR A 147 -23.80 12.13 -6.40
C THR A 147 -25.00 13.07 -6.59
N THR A 148 -26.18 12.73 -6.01
CA THR A 148 -27.39 13.56 -6.11
C THR A 148 -27.12 15.01 -5.68
N GLY A 149 -27.04 15.92 -6.66
CA GLY A 149 -26.84 17.35 -6.44
C GLY A 149 -25.65 17.96 -7.18
N ALA A 150 -24.71 17.14 -7.65
CA ALA A 150 -23.75 17.54 -8.68
C ALA A 150 -24.35 17.15 -10.04
N SER A 151 -24.48 18.10 -10.96
CA SER A 151 -25.02 17.85 -12.29
C SER A 151 -24.11 16.91 -13.06
N ALA A 152 -24.39 15.60 -13.06
CA ALA A 152 -23.73 14.61 -13.93
C ALA A 152 -22.19 14.56 -13.87
N GLU A 153 -21.57 15.05 -12.79
CA GLU A 153 -20.12 15.03 -12.60
C GLU A 153 -19.70 13.66 -12.03
N ASN A 154 -18.70 13.04 -12.63
CA ASN A 154 -18.14 11.77 -12.18
C ASN A 154 -16.96 12.05 -11.24
N VAL A 155 -16.69 11.12 -10.31
CA VAL A 155 -15.48 11.23 -9.50
C VAL A 155 -14.32 10.73 -10.35
N VAL A 156 -13.32 11.58 -10.56
CA VAL A 156 -12.12 11.25 -11.34
C VAL A 156 -10.87 11.13 -10.47
N GLY A 157 -10.90 11.69 -9.27
CA GLY A 157 -9.80 11.60 -8.33
C GLY A 157 -10.27 11.65 -6.88
N SER A 158 -9.38 11.27 -5.97
CA SER A 158 -9.65 11.32 -4.53
C SER A 158 -8.34 11.41 -3.76
N GLY A 159 -8.41 11.78 -2.49
CA GLY A 159 -7.24 11.76 -1.61
C GLY A 159 -7.60 12.03 -0.16
N SER A 160 -6.57 11.97 0.67
CA SER A 160 -6.63 12.35 2.08
C SER A 160 -5.27 12.90 2.52
N ASP A 161 -5.26 13.66 3.60
CA ASP A 161 -4.06 14.01 4.38
C ASP A 161 -4.02 13.29 5.74
N GLY A 162 -4.91 12.31 5.95
CA GLY A 162 -5.13 11.60 7.21
C GLY A 162 -6.18 12.27 8.13
N ALA A 163 -6.46 13.55 7.95
CA ALA A 163 -7.45 14.30 8.74
C ALA A 163 -8.66 14.75 7.89
N THR A 164 -8.40 15.22 6.68
CA THR A 164 -9.38 15.65 5.69
C THR A 164 -9.38 14.66 4.54
N TYR A 165 -10.54 14.48 3.93
CA TYR A 165 -10.76 13.62 2.78
C TYR A 165 -11.34 14.46 1.65
N TRP A 166 -11.03 14.12 0.41
CA TRP A 166 -11.60 14.82 -0.74
C TRP A 166 -11.86 13.91 -1.92
N SER A 167 -12.85 14.31 -2.70
CA SER A 167 -13.14 13.77 -4.03
C SER A 167 -13.01 14.90 -5.03
N LEU A 168 -12.44 14.58 -6.18
CA LEU A 168 -12.35 15.46 -7.34
C LEU A 168 -13.42 15.03 -8.33
N PHE A 169 -14.39 15.90 -8.53
CA PHE A 169 -15.47 15.75 -9.47
C PHE A 169 -15.09 16.43 -10.78
N ASN A 170 -15.23 15.72 -11.89
CA ASN A 170 -15.08 16.27 -13.22
C ASN A 170 -16.14 15.67 -14.15
N LEU A 171 -16.51 16.40 -15.20
CA LEU A 171 -17.41 15.87 -16.22
C LEU A 171 -16.56 15.22 -17.32
N GLU A 172 -16.74 13.92 -17.50
CA GLU A 172 -16.02 13.16 -18.52
C GLU A 172 -16.36 13.66 -19.94
N GLY A 173 -15.35 13.91 -20.76
CA GLY A 173 -15.47 14.48 -22.10
C GLY A 173 -15.77 15.98 -22.16
N GLU A 174 -15.72 16.68 -21.01
CA GLU A 174 -15.97 18.13 -20.93
C GLU A 174 -14.66 18.90 -20.80
N SER A 175 -14.35 19.68 -21.84
CA SER A 175 -13.12 20.48 -21.91
C SER A 175 -13.31 21.93 -21.46
N SER A 176 -14.52 22.33 -21.05
CA SER A 176 -14.83 23.74 -20.74
C SER A 176 -15.26 23.99 -19.29
N LEU A 177 -15.55 22.96 -18.51
CA LEU A 177 -15.89 23.07 -17.08
C LEU A 177 -14.65 22.79 -16.22
N ASP A 178 -14.53 23.53 -15.12
CA ASP A 178 -13.46 23.31 -14.15
C ASP A 178 -13.80 22.10 -13.27
N ALA A 179 -12.80 21.28 -12.94
CA ALA A 179 -12.97 20.23 -11.95
C ALA A 179 -13.27 20.82 -10.56
N ILE A 180 -14.05 20.12 -9.74
CA ILE A 180 -14.50 20.59 -8.43
C ILE A 180 -14.00 19.65 -7.34
N TYR A 181 -13.24 20.18 -6.40
CA TYR A 181 -12.97 19.47 -5.16
C TYR A 181 -14.16 19.54 -4.22
N VAL A 182 -14.51 18.41 -3.63
CA VAL A 182 -15.40 18.33 -2.49
C VAL A 182 -14.62 17.74 -1.32
N THR A 183 -14.75 18.36 -0.15
CA THR A 183 -14.04 17.94 1.07
C THR A 183 -15.00 17.31 2.08
N TYR A 184 -14.46 16.43 2.92
CA TYR A 184 -15.19 15.66 3.92
C TYR A 184 -14.37 15.52 5.20
N GLY A 185 -15.06 15.37 6.33
CA GLY A 185 -14.44 15.16 7.64
C GLY A 185 -14.15 13.69 7.98
N SER A 186 -14.61 12.74 7.17
CA SER A 186 -14.34 11.32 7.37
C SER A 186 -14.29 10.56 6.05
N LEU A 187 -13.61 9.41 6.06
CA LEU A 187 -13.57 8.49 4.93
C LEU A 187 -14.98 8.05 4.52
N THR A 188 -15.83 7.68 5.47
CA THR A 188 -17.20 7.21 5.18
C THR A 188 -18.05 8.28 4.50
N ASP A 189 -17.92 9.53 4.93
CA ASP A 189 -18.59 10.67 4.31
C ASP A 189 -18.13 10.84 2.86
N MET A 190 -16.82 10.75 2.59
CA MET A 190 -16.28 10.79 1.22
C MET A 190 -16.78 9.62 0.36
N LEU A 191 -16.68 8.38 0.84
CA LEU A 191 -17.06 7.17 0.09
C LEU A 191 -18.54 7.14 -0.30
N THR A 192 -19.40 7.77 0.51
CA THR A 192 -20.84 7.83 0.27
C THR A 192 -21.30 9.17 -0.30
N ASP A 193 -20.37 10.11 -0.48
CA ASP A 193 -20.64 11.52 -0.80
C ASP A 193 -21.73 12.14 0.08
N SER A 194 -21.54 12.05 1.40
CA SER A 194 -22.45 12.63 2.40
C SER A 194 -21.71 13.62 3.29
N ASN A 195 -22.44 14.53 3.93
CA ASN A 195 -21.89 15.49 4.91
C ASN A 195 -20.66 16.29 4.42
N ARG A 196 -20.69 16.73 3.15
CA ARG A 196 -19.66 17.58 2.54
C ARG A 196 -19.33 18.78 3.44
N THR A 197 -18.05 19.04 3.67
CA THR A 197 -17.57 20.15 4.52
C THR A 197 -17.19 21.39 3.71
N GLY A 198 -16.95 21.24 2.41
CA GLY A 198 -16.62 22.34 1.50
C GLY A 198 -16.57 21.89 0.05
N SER A 199 -16.65 22.86 -0.86
CA SER A 199 -16.52 22.69 -2.31
C SER A 199 -15.66 23.80 -2.89
N PHE A 200 -14.70 23.45 -3.73
CA PHE A 200 -13.65 24.35 -4.22
C PHE A 200 -13.41 24.13 -5.70
N VAL A 201 -13.28 25.22 -6.44
CA VAL A 201 -12.81 25.22 -7.82
C VAL A 201 -11.33 25.64 -7.78
N PRO A 202 -10.39 24.82 -8.26
CA PRO A 202 -8.97 25.13 -8.24
C PRO A 202 -8.63 26.19 -9.30
N ASN A 203 -9.05 27.43 -9.10
CA ASN A 203 -8.87 28.52 -10.06
C ASN A 203 -8.49 29.82 -9.35
N THR A 204 -7.22 30.20 -9.46
CA THR A 204 -6.78 31.57 -9.11
C THR A 204 -6.31 32.39 -10.30
N THR A 205 -5.84 31.76 -11.40
CA THR A 205 -5.51 32.43 -12.67
C THR A 205 -5.28 31.42 -13.81
N GLY A 206 -6.30 31.06 -14.60
CA GLY A 206 -6.12 30.44 -15.94
C GLY A 206 -6.70 29.04 -16.14
N ALA A 207 -6.62 28.55 -17.38
CA ALA A 207 -7.28 27.33 -17.90
C ALA A 207 -6.81 25.98 -17.31
N SER A 208 -6.04 25.97 -16.22
CA SER A 208 -5.47 24.74 -15.65
C SER A 208 -6.49 23.94 -14.83
N ALA A 209 -7.49 24.59 -14.22
CA ALA A 209 -8.50 23.93 -13.39
C ALA A 209 -9.33 22.86 -14.14
N GLN A 210 -9.50 23.05 -15.45
CA GLN A 210 -10.20 22.13 -16.37
C GLN A 210 -9.46 20.80 -16.54
N ASN A 211 -8.20 20.73 -16.13
CA ASN A 211 -7.30 19.63 -16.46
C ASN A 211 -6.90 18.83 -15.22
N VAL A 212 -7.49 19.05 -14.05
CA VAL A 212 -7.12 18.23 -12.90
C VAL A 212 -7.75 16.85 -13.04
N VAL A 213 -6.92 15.83 -13.22
CA VAL A 213 -7.37 14.43 -13.33
C VAL A 213 -7.06 13.62 -12.08
N GLY A 214 -6.14 14.11 -11.24
CA GLY A 214 -5.77 13.43 -10.01
C GLY A 214 -5.24 14.40 -8.96
N SER A 215 -5.14 13.91 -7.72
CA SER A 215 -4.54 14.65 -6.61
C SER A 215 -4.07 13.68 -5.54
N GLY A 216 -3.26 14.16 -4.60
CA GLY A 216 -2.83 13.36 -3.48
C GLY A 216 -2.11 14.17 -2.41
N SER A 217 -1.83 13.51 -1.30
CA SER A 217 -0.98 14.02 -0.23
C SER A 217 -0.27 12.87 0.48
N ASP A 218 0.88 13.18 1.07
CA ASP A 218 1.60 12.33 2.01
C ASP A 218 1.40 12.80 3.48
N GLY A 219 0.47 13.73 3.71
CA GLY A 219 0.21 14.39 4.99
C GLY A 219 1.05 15.65 5.24
N ALA A 220 2.13 15.87 4.49
CA ALA A 220 2.98 17.06 4.62
C ALA A 220 2.99 17.92 3.34
N THR A 221 3.01 17.27 2.19
CA THR A 221 2.98 17.88 0.86
C THR A 221 1.70 17.46 0.16
N TYR A 222 1.21 18.35 -0.71
CA TYR A 222 -0.03 18.17 -1.46
C TYR A 222 0.29 18.32 -2.93
N TRP A 223 -0.44 17.64 -3.81
CA TRP A 223 -0.23 17.78 -5.25
C TRP A 223 -1.50 17.58 -6.05
N ASN A 224 -1.54 18.26 -7.19
CA ASN A 224 -2.52 18.06 -8.26
C ASN A 224 -1.79 17.49 -9.47
N LEU A 225 -2.43 16.56 -10.15
CA LEU A 225 -2.03 16.02 -11.44
C LEU A 225 -2.91 16.66 -12.51
N PHE A 226 -2.29 17.46 -13.34
CA PHE A 226 -2.93 18.11 -14.48
C PHE A 226 -2.71 17.27 -15.74
N ASN A 227 -3.79 16.81 -16.38
CA ASN A 227 -3.79 16.20 -17.70
C ASN A 227 -4.99 16.72 -18.50
N LEU A 228 -4.87 16.91 -19.81
CA LEU A 228 -6.01 17.33 -20.63
C LEU A 228 -6.67 16.09 -21.23
N GLU A 229 -7.92 15.84 -20.84
CA GLU A 229 -8.70 14.70 -21.33
C GLU A 229 -8.84 14.75 -22.86
N GLY A 230 -8.50 13.65 -23.54
CA GLY A 230 -8.56 13.56 -25.01
C GLY A 230 -7.39 14.26 -25.73
N GLU A 231 -6.39 14.76 -25.00
CA GLU A 231 -5.19 15.38 -25.57
C GLU A 231 -4.03 14.39 -25.64
N SER A 232 -3.88 13.77 -26.80
CA SER A 232 -2.80 12.80 -27.06
C SER A 232 -1.39 13.41 -27.17
N SER A 233 -1.24 14.75 -27.11
CA SER A 233 0.04 15.44 -27.38
C SER A 233 0.66 16.19 -26.21
N LEU A 234 -0.05 16.41 -25.10
CA LEU A 234 0.47 17.07 -23.90
C LEU A 234 0.79 16.05 -22.81
N ASP A 235 1.90 16.28 -22.11
CA ASP A 235 2.30 15.45 -20.97
C ASP A 235 1.53 15.85 -19.72
N ALA A 236 1.27 14.89 -18.83
CA ALA A 236 0.72 15.19 -17.52
C ALA A 236 1.71 16.01 -16.68
N ILE A 237 1.22 16.90 -15.83
CA ILE A 237 2.04 17.78 -15.00
C ILE A 237 1.59 17.66 -13.55
N TYR A 238 2.51 17.28 -12.67
CA TYR A 238 2.33 17.48 -11.24
C TYR A 238 2.61 18.92 -10.86
N VAL A 239 1.77 19.46 -9.98
CA VAL A 239 2.03 20.70 -9.25
C VAL A 239 1.94 20.38 -7.77
N THR A 240 2.92 20.83 -6.99
CA THR A 240 2.98 20.60 -5.55
C THR A 240 2.61 21.85 -4.76
N TYR A 241 2.13 21.66 -3.54
CA TYR A 241 1.69 22.70 -2.62
C TYR A 241 2.13 22.37 -1.18
N GLY A 242 2.25 23.41 -0.36
CA GLY A 242 2.59 23.27 1.06
C GLY A 242 1.39 23.08 1.98
N SER A 243 0.16 23.25 1.48
CA SER A 243 -1.05 23.07 2.27
C SER A 243 -2.22 22.56 1.42
N LEU A 244 -3.19 21.91 2.08
CA LEU A 244 -4.44 21.50 1.43
C LEU A 244 -5.18 22.70 0.84
N ALA A 245 -5.27 23.80 1.59
CA ALA A 245 -5.97 25.00 1.15
C ALA A 245 -5.38 25.55 -0.16
N ASP A 246 -4.05 25.60 -0.26
CA ASP A 246 -3.33 26.01 -1.46
C ASP A 246 -3.61 25.07 -2.64
N MET A 247 -3.65 23.76 -2.40
CA MET A 247 -3.96 22.76 -3.43
C MET A 247 -5.40 22.90 -3.96
N LEU A 248 -6.37 23.08 -3.06
CA LEU A 248 -7.80 23.13 -3.39
C LEU A 248 -8.19 24.35 -4.24
N ILE A 249 -7.47 25.46 -4.10
CA ILE A 249 -7.70 26.67 -4.90
C ILE A 249 -6.58 26.92 -5.93
N ASP A 250 -5.64 25.98 -6.06
CA ASP A 250 -4.46 26.10 -6.92
C ASP A 250 -3.72 27.45 -6.72
N SER A 251 -3.29 27.72 -5.49
CA SER A 251 -2.49 28.91 -5.13
C SER A 251 -1.15 28.53 -4.54
N ASN A 252 -0.18 29.45 -4.55
CA ASN A 252 1.12 29.28 -3.86
C ASN A 252 1.84 27.96 -4.18
N ARG A 253 1.80 27.55 -5.46
CA ARG A 253 2.51 26.37 -5.98
C ARG A 253 3.97 26.36 -5.52
N THR A 254 4.44 25.23 -5.01
CA THR A 254 5.81 25.05 -4.53
C THR A 254 6.73 24.41 -5.57
N GLY A 255 6.16 23.76 -6.58
CA GLY A 255 6.89 23.08 -7.64
C GLY A 255 5.98 22.63 -8.78
N SER A 256 6.60 22.27 -9.91
CA SER A 256 5.94 21.68 -11.08
C SER A 256 6.87 20.66 -11.74
N PHE A 257 6.32 19.49 -12.06
CA PHE A 257 7.08 18.33 -12.52
C PHE A 257 6.34 17.64 -13.65
N VAL A 258 7.07 17.21 -14.69
CA VAL A 258 6.54 16.38 -15.77
C VAL A 258 7.05 14.96 -15.54
N PRO A 259 6.18 13.96 -15.30
CA PRO A 259 6.59 12.56 -15.17
C PRO A 259 7.28 12.10 -16.44
N ASN A 260 8.50 11.59 -16.33
CA ASN A 260 9.33 11.04 -17.41
C ASN A 260 9.50 11.94 -18.66
N THR A 261 10.66 12.59 -18.76
CA THR A 261 11.10 13.37 -19.94
C THR A 261 11.43 12.55 -21.19
N THR A 262 11.21 11.23 -21.17
CA THR A 262 11.55 10.30 -22.27
C THR A 262 10.53 9.15 -22.41
N GLY A 263 9.55 9.35 -23.30
CA GLY A 263 8.66 8.29 -23.80
C GLY A 263 7.17 8.58 -23.64
N ALA A 264 6.32 7.81 -24.33
CA ALA A 264 4.87 7.98 -24.38
C ALA A 264 4.13 7.78 -23.03
N SER A 265 4.84 7.42 -21.95
CA SER A 265 4.26 7.08 -20.64
C SER A 265 3.89 8.29 -19.78
N ALA A 266 4.51 9.46 -20.01
CA ALA A 266 4.23 10.71 -19.30
C ALA A 266 2.76 11.16 -19.44
N ARG A 267 2.15 10.82 -20.57
CA ARG A 267 0.78 11.20 -20.95
C ARG A 267 -0.31 10.35 -20.32
N ASN A 268 0.07 9.23 -19.72
CA ASN A 268 -0.88 8.20 -19.29
C ASN A 268 -1.05 8.18 -17.77
N VAL A 269 -0.51 9.16 -17.04
CA VAL A 269 -0.73 9.21 -15.59
C VAL A 269 -2.11 9.81 -15.35
N VAL A 270 -3.00 9.04 -14.75
CA VAL A 270 -4.38 9.47 -14.44
C VAL A 270 -4.64 9.60 -12.95
N GLY A 271 -3.76 9.02 -12.12
CA GLY A 271 -3.88 9.11 -10.67
C GLY A 271 -2.54 8.94 -9.96
N SER A 272 -2.54 9.28 -8.67
CA SER A 272 -1.39 9.06 -7.78
C SER A 272 -1.83 9.02 -6.33
N GLY A 273 -0.92 8.63 -5.46
CA GLY A 273 -1.14 8.68 -4.03
C GLY A 273 0.11 8.35 -3.23
N ALA A 274 -0.02 8.46 -1.92
CA ALA A 274 0.99 8.04 -0.97
C ALA A 274 0.34 7.33 0.21
N SER A 275 1.10 6.43 0.81
CA SER A 275 0.75 5.88 2.11
C SER A 275 1.05 6.93 3.16
N ILE A 276 -0.01 7.43 3.79
CA ILE A 276 0.10 8.42 4.86
C ILE A 276 0.48 7.65 6.11
N PHE A 277 1.68 7.85 6.60
CA PHE A 277 2.01 7.32 7.91
C PHE A 277 1.70 8.40 8.93
N GLU A 278 0.95 8.07 9.99
CA GLU A 278 1.13 8.80 11.22
C GLU A 278 2.63 8.75 11.52
N ALA A 279 3.30 9.90 11.44
CA ALA A 279 4.64 10.01 11.96
C ALA A 279 4.55 9.58 13.42
N LEU A 280 4.97 8.35 13.71
CA LEU A 280 5.11 7.83 15.05
C LEU A 280 5.78 8.95 15.85
N PRO A 281 5.13 9.49 16.92
CA PRO A 281 5.68 10.62 17.63
C PRO A 281 7.13 10.29 17.97
N PRO A 282 8.10 11.21 17.76
CA PRO A 282 9.51 10.91 17.90
C PRO A 282 9.77 10.28 19.27
N GLY A 283 9.96 8.95 19.30
CA GLY A 283 10.06 8.19 20.54
C GLY A 283 9.37 6.82 20.55
N SER A 284 8.41 6.51 19.68
CA SER A 284 7.80 5.17 19.63
C SER A 284 8.54 4.25 18.67
N VAL A 285 9.79 3.90 19.00
CA VAL A 285 10.44 2.72 18.43
C VAL A 285 9.81 1.50 19.11
N PRO A 286 9.21 0.54 18.39
CA PRO A 286 8.80 -0.71 19.00
C PRO A 286 10.03 -1.40 19.58
N GLU A 287 10.13 -1.49 20.91
CA GLU A 287 11.20 -2.24 21.54
C GLU A 287 11.13 -3.69 21.05
N PRO A 288 12.26 -4.31 20.63
CA PRO A 288 12.28 -5.74 20.34
C PRO A 288 11.73 -6.46 21.56
N GLY A 289 10.65 -7.25 21.39
CA GLY A 289 9.86 -7.81 22.49
C GLY A 289 10.73 -8.35 23.62
N SER A 290 10.99 -7.51 24.62
CA SER A 290 11.99 -7.74 25.66
C SER A 290 11.56 -8.90 26.55
N VAL A 291 10.25 -9.13 26.65
CA VAL A 291 9.62 -10.31 27.26
C VAL A 291 10.02 -11.61 26.55
N GLY A 292 10.08 -11.61 25.21
CA GLY A 292 10.49 -12.77 24.42
C GLY A 292 11.98 -13.11 24.60
N LEU A 293 12.84 -12.10 24.62
CA LEU A 293 14.27 -12.26 24.88
C LEU A 293 14.55 -12.71 26.33
N VAL A 294 13.82 -12.18 27.30
CA VAL A 294 13.91 -12.60 28.71
C VAL A 294 13.41 -14.04 28.88
N ALA A 295 12.29 -14.40 28.23
CA ALA A 295 11.77 -15.78 28.27
C ALA A 295 12.75 -16.77 27.62
N LEU A 296 13.36 -16.41 26.49
CA LEU A 296 14.40 -17.20 25.84
C LEU A 296 15.65 -17.33 26.72
N ALA A 297 16.10 -16.24 27.34
CA ALA A 297 17.24 -16.24 28.25
C ALA A 297 17.00 -17.14 29.48
N LEU A 298 15.80 -17.09 30.07
CA LEU A 298 15.42 -17.95 31.20
C LEU A 298 15.29 -19.42 30.78
N MET A 299 14.80 -19.70 29.57
CA MET A 299 14.81 -21.06 29.01
C MET A 299 16.23 -21.58 28.77
N CYS A 300 17.11 -20.78 28.18
CA CYS A 300 18.52 -21.14 28.01
C CYS A 300 19.21 -21.40 29.36
N LEU A 301 18.97 -20.54 30.36
CA LEU A 301 19.56 -20.69 31.69
C LEU A 301 19.06 -21.94 32.43
N SER A 302 17.78 -22.27 32.29
CA SER A 302 17.19 -23.49 32.89
C SER A 302 17.64 -24.77 32.18
N LEU A 303 17.97 -24.70 30.89
CA LEU A 303 18.57 -25.80 30.13
C LEU A 303 20.03 -26.05 30.54
N VAL A 304 20.84 -25.00 30.70
CA VAL A 304 22.24 -25.10 31.17
C VAL A 304 22.31 -25.66 32.61
N ARG A 305 21.36 -25.30 33.48
CA ARG A 305 21.27 -25.90 34.83
C ARG A 305 20.95 -27.41 34.82
N LYS A 306 20.20 -27.90 33.82
CA LYS A 306 19.86 -29.32 33.73
C LYS A 306 21.01 -30.16 33.18
N THR A 307 21.82 -29.64 32.26
CA THR A 307 23.01 -30.34 31.75
C THR A 307 24.09 -30.47 32.83
N HIS A 308 24.37 -29.42 33.60
CA HIS A 308 25.35 -29.50 34.70
C HIS A 308 24.96 -30.46 35.83
N ARG A 309 23.67 -30.68 36.08
CA ARG A 309 23.22 -31.68 37.08
C ARG A 309 23.30 -33.12 36.56
N ALA A 310 23.26 -33.33 35.25
CA ALA A 310 23.39 -34.66 34.66
C ALA A 310 24.85 -35.16 34.70
N ASP A 311 25.82 -34.26 34.56
CA ASP A 311 27.26 -34.59 34.59
C ASP A 311 27.81 -34.76 36.01
N GLY A 312 27.15 -34.22 37.03
CA GLY A 312 27.51 -34.37 38.44
C GLY A 312 26.99 -35.64 39.12
N ALA A 313 26.19 -36.47 38.42
CA ALA A 313 25.56 -37.67 38.98
C ALA A 313 26.23 -38.99 38.52
N SER A 314 27.40 -38.92 37.90
CA SER A 314 28.20 -40.08 37.46
C SER A 314 29.57 -40.15 38.14
N GLY A 315 29.65 -39.79 39.43
CA GLY A 315 30.78 -40.05 40.31
C GLY A 315 30.46 -41.14 41.31
#